data_AF-A0A9E0U101-F1
#
_entry.id   AF-A0A9E0U101-F1
#
_cell.length_a   1.000
_cell.length_b   1.000
_cell.length_c   1.000
_cell.angle_alpha   90.00
_cell.angle_beta   90.00
_cell.angle_gamma   90.00
#
_symmetry.space_group_name_H-M   'P 1'
#
loop_
_entity.id
_entity.type
_entity.pdbx_description
1 polymer ?
#
loop_
_entity_poly.entity_id
_entity_poly.type
_entity_poly.pdbx_seq_one_letter_code
_entity_poly.pdbx_strand_id
1 'polypeptide(L)' 'MSNNQVILVDSHDNEIGVEEKLQAHKSGQLHRAFSIFVFNSQGQMLLQKRASSKVPKKTWSNSCSMSWSFSIWTL' A
#
# COMPACT_ATOMS: atom_id res chain seq x y z
N MET A 1 -7.30 -5.62 -18.35
CA MET A 1 -6.65 -5.67 -17.02
C MET A 1 -7.75 -5.77 -15.98
N SER A 2 -7.78 -6.86 -15.20
CA SER A 2 -8.68 -6.94 -14.05
C SER A 2 -8.28 -5.85 -13.06
N ASN A 3 -9.23 -5.06 -12.56
CA ASN A 3 -8.99 -3.84 -11.76
C ASN A 3 -8.38 -4.10 -10.37
N ASN A 4 -7.84 -5.29 -10.13
CA ASN A 4 -7.38 -5.78 -8.84
C ASN A 4 -6.07 -6.58 -8.94
N GLN A 5 -5.24 -6.29 -9.93
CA GLN A 5 -3.91 -6.91 -10.09
C GLN A 5 -2.82 -5.99 -9.55
N VAL A 6 -1.72 -6.58 -9.08
CA VAL A 6 -0.50 -5.89 -8.63
C VAL A 6 0.70 -6.39 -9.43
N ILE A 7 1.70 -5.53 -9.57
CA ILE A 7 2.98 -5.88 -10.21
C ILE A 7 3.84 -6.55 -9.15
N LEU A 8 4.24 -7.80 -9.40
CA LEU A 8 5.18 -8.53 -8.57
C LEU A 8 6.60 -8.08 -8.87
N VAL A 9 7.42 -8.00 -7.84
CA VAL A 9 8.82 -7.57 -7.97
C VAL A 9 9.78 -8.48 -7.21
N ASP A 10 11.05 -8.49 -7.60
CA ASP A 10 12.12 -9.07 -6.80
C ASP A 10 12.61 -8.08 -5.72
N SER A 11 13.66 -8.46 -4.98
CA SER A 11 14.27 -7.61 -3.94
C SER A 11 14.95 -6.34 -4.47
N HIS A 12 15.14 -6.23 -5.78
CA HIS A 12 15.78 -5.10 -6.45
C HIS A 12 14.76 -4.26 -7.21
N ASP A 13 13.45 -4.44 -6.95
CA ASP A 13 12.35 -3.77 -7.65
C ASP A 13 12.30 -4.07 -9.17
N ASN A 14 12.86 -5.20 -9.62
CA ASN A 14 12.65 -5.66 -10.99
C ASN A 14 11.29 -6.33 -11.11
N GLU A 15 10.55 -6.04 -12.17
CA GLU A 15 9.26 -6.68 -12.45
C GLU A 15 9.45 -8.15 -12.81
N ILE A 16 8.71 -9.03 -12.11
CA ILE A 16 8.74 -10.50 -12.34
C ILE A 16 7.38 -11.05 -12.79
N GLY A 17 6.33 -10.22 -12.81
CA GLY A 17 5.01 -10.60 -13.29
C GLY A 17 3.86 -9.80 -12.68
N VAL A 18 2.65 -10.33 -12.80
CA VAL A 18 1.43 -9.75 -12.24
C VAL A 18 0.62 -10.81 -11.51
N GLU A 19 0.03 -10.44 -10.37
CA GLU A 19 -0.85 -11.32 -9.60
C GLU A 19 -2.09 -10.57 -9.12
N GLU A 20 -3.17 -11.29 -8.83
CA GLU A 20 -4.31 -10.69 -8.13
C GLU A 20 -3.89 -10.23 -6.73
N LYS A 21 -4.33 -9.04 -6.36
CA LYS A 21 -3.90 -8.35 -5.14
C LYS A 21 -4.08 -9.21 -3.89
N LEU A 22 -5.25 -9.79 -3.66
CA LEU A 22 -5.50 -10.61 -2.49
C LEU A 22 -4.60 -11.85 -2.47
N GLN A 23 -4.35 -12.48 -3.62
CA GLN A 23 -3.42 -13.59 -3.72
C GLN A 23 -1.99 -13.17 -3.38
N ALA A 24 -1.47 -12.06 -3.92
CA ALA A 24 -0.14 -11.55 -3.59
C ALA A 24 0.06 -11.33 -2.08
N HIS A 25 -0.99 -10.90 -1.38
CA HIS A 25 -0.95 -10.73 0.08
C HIS A 25 -1.03 -12.06 0.83
N LYS A 26 -1.76 -13.06 0.30
CA LYS A 26 -1.86 -14.40 0.90
C LYS A 26 -0.60 -15.22 0.70
N SER A 27 0.02 -15.12 -0.47
CA SER A 27 1.25 -15.83 -0.85
C SER A 27 2.51 -15.15 -0.29
N GLY A 28 2.39 -13.92 0.21
CA GLY A 28 3.51 -13.15 0.77
C GLY A 28 4.48 -12.64 -0.30
N GLN A 29 4.01 -12.47 -1.55
CA GLN A 29 4.86 -12.00 -2.64
C GLN A 29 5.13 -10.50 -2.54
N LEU A 30 6.37 -10.12 -2.89
CA LEU A 30 6.75 -8.74 -3.05
C LEU A 30 6.02 -8.14 -4.25
N HIS A 31 5.39 -6.99 -4.03
CA HIS A 31 4.68 -6.28 -5.08
C HIS A 31 4.93 -4.79 -4.95
N ARG A 32 4.99 -4.11 -6.10
CA ARG A 32 5.23 -2.67 -6.14
C ARG A 32 4.06 -1.91 -5.52
N ALA A 33 4.37 -0.95 -4.67
CA ALA A 33 3.41 -0.05 -4.05
C ALA A 33 3.97 1.37 -3.98
N PHE A 34 3.09 2.35 -3.90
CA PHE A 34 3.46 3.75 -3.71
C PHE A 34 2.75 4.35 -2.51
N SER A 35 3.37 5.40 -1.97
CA SER A 35 2.87 6.21 -0.87
C SER A 35 3.02 7.68 -1.23
N ILE A 36 1.97 8.45 -1.02
CA ILE A 36 1.93 9.89 -1.31
C ILE A 36 1.81 10.66 0.00
N PHE A 37 2.64 11.69 0.13
CA PHE A 37 2.65 12.63 1.24
C PHE A 37 2.27 14.02 0.71
N VAL A 38 1.19 14.59 1.23
CA VAL A 38 0.68 15.92 0.85
C VAL A 38 0.87 16.86 2.03
N PHE A 39 1.44 18.03 1.77
CA PHE A 39 1.70 19.08 2.76
C PHE A 39 0.96 20.36 2.38
N ASN A 40 0.45 21.10 3.37
CA ASN A 40 -0.06 22.45 3.15
C ASN A 40 1.08 23.48 3.14
N SER A 41 0.77 24.75 2.87
CA SER A 41 1.78 25.84 2.85
C SER A 41 2.45 26.11 4.21
N GLN A 42 1.94 25.53 5.29
CA GLN A 42 2.48 25.59 6.65
C GLN A 42 3.35 24.36 6.99
N GLY A 43 3.57 23.45 6.03
CA GLY A 43 4.36 22.23 6.23
C GLY A 43 3.65 21.11 6.98
N GLN A 44 2.33 21.19 7.19
CA GLN A 44 1.56 20.17 7.89
C GLN A 44 1.12 19.07 6.91
N MET A 45 1.26 17.81 7.33
CA MET A 45 0.93 16.64 6.52
C MET A 45 -0.57 16.30 6.60
N LEU A 46 -1.18 16.07 5.44
CA LEU A 46 -2.53 15.51 5.36
C LEU A 46 -2.52 14.05 5.77
N LEU A 47 -3.22 13.71 6.85
CA LEU A 47 -3.41 12.33 7.30
C LEU A 47 -4.73 11.78 6.77
N GLN A 48 -4.70 10.54 6.29
CA GLN A 48 -5.90 9.80 5.92
C GLN A 48 -6.30 8.85 7.05
N LYS A 49 -7.58 8.88 7.43
CA LYS A 49 -8.20 7.82 8.24
C LYS A 49 -8.83 6.78 7.32
N ARG A 50 -8.39 5.53 7.38
CA ARG A 50 -8.95 4.47 6.54
C ARG A 50 -10.42 4.19 6.87
N ALA A 51 -11.21 3.95 5.82
CA ALA A 51 -12.62 3.56 5.94
C ALA A 51 -12.76 2.25 6.72
N SER A 52 -13.81 2.16 7.54
CA SER A 52 -14.09 1.01 8.42
C SER A 52 -14.29 -0.33 7.68
N SER A 53 -14.58 -0.27 6.38
CA SER A 53 -14.75 -1.44 5.51
C SER A 53 -13.42 -2.04 5.03
N LYS A 54 -12.30 -1.31 5.17
CA LYS A 54 -10.97 -1.76 4.75
C LYS A 54 -10.25 -2.42 5.93
N VAL A 55 -9.74 -3.62 5.72
CA VAL A 55 -8.94 -4.36 6.71
C VAL A 55 -7.45 -4.02 6.48
N PRO A 56 -6.63 -3.82 7.52
CA PRO A 56 -7.00 -3.69 8.93
C PRO A 56 -7.79 -2.40 9.21
N LYS A 57 -8.80 -2.51 10.07
CA LYS A 57 -9.77 -1.44 10.33
C LYS A 57 -9.13 -0.38 11.23
N LYS A 58 -9.22 0.90 10.82
CA LYS A 58 -8.94 2.12 11.62
C LYS A 58 -7.46 2.44 11.91
N THR A 59 -6.57 2.37 10.92
CA THR A 59 -5.24 2.98 11.02
C THR A 59 -5.22 4.38 10.41
N TRP A 60 -4.52 5.30 11.09
CA TRP A 60 -4.07 6.56 10.48
C TRP A 60 -2.90 6.25 9.56
N SER A 61 -2.90 6.84 8.37
CA SER A 61 -1.85 6.65 7.37
C SER A 61 -1.51 7.98 6.72
N ASN A 62 -0.46 7.99 5.90
CA ASN A 62 -0.14 9.12 5.02
C ASN A 62 -1.31 9.47 4.09
N SER A 63 -1.14 10.54 3.34
CA SER A 63 -2.21 11.17 2.57
C SER A 63 -2.89 10.21 1.59
N CYS A 64 -2.13 9.28 0.98
CA CYS A 64 -2.68 8.17 0.21
C CYS A 64 -1.67 7.01 0.11
N SER A 65 -2.11 5.81 0.50
CA SER A 65 -1.32 4.57 0.39
C SER A 65 -2.08 3.48 -0.35
N MET A 66 -1.46 2.96 -1.42
CA MET A 66 -1.99 1.82 -2.19
C MET A 66 -1.56 0.44 -1.67
N SER A 67 -0.93 0.36 -0.49
CA SER A 67 -0.53 -0.92 0.10
C SER A 67 -1.53 -1.41 1.16
N TRP A 68 -1.88 -2.70 1.13
CA TRP A 68 -2.36 -3.39 2.32
C TRP A 68 -1.10 -3.71 3.15
N SER A 69 -0.67 -2.74 3.95
CA SER A 69 0.49 -2.89 4.83
C SER A 69 0.23 -4.00 5.87
N PHE A 70 0.68 -5.22 5.58
CA PHE A 70 1.07 -6.20 6.60
C PHE A 70 2.59 -6.13 6.76
N SER A 71 3.07 -4.96 7.20
CA SER A 71 4.38 -4.75 7.87
C SER A 71 4.72 -3.27 7.81
N ILE A 72 4.20 -2.53 8.78
CA ILE A 72 4.93 -1.39 9.34
C ILE A 72 4.95 -1.69 10.85
N TRP A 73 5.84 -2.59 11.26
CA TRP A 73 6.45 -2.48 12.59
C TRP A 73 7.51 -1.38 12.46
N THR A 74 7.07 -0.13 12.61
CA THR A 74 7.90 0.96 13.11
C THR A 74 7.08 1.64 14.19
N LEU A 75 7.01 0.98 15.35
CA LEU A 75 7.67 1.41 16.58
C LEU A 75 8.15 0.14 17.30
#